data_AF-A0A9E1T819-F1
#
_entry.id   AF-A0A9E1T819-F1
#
_cell.length_a   1.000
_cell.length_b   1.000
_cell.length_c   1.000
_cell.angle_alpha   90.00
_cell.angle_beta   90.00
_cell.angle_gamma   90.00
#
_symmetry.space_group_name_H-M   'P 1'
#
loop_
_entity.id
_entity.type
_entity.pdbx_description
1 polymer ?
#
loop_
_entity_poly.entity_id
_entity_poly.type
_entity_poly.pdbx_seq_one_letter_code
_entity_poly.pdbx_strand_id
1 'polypeptide(L)' 'MKQVPKPNTDEDLIKAFLDKGGEVKKGKTKPMPEGLGLSNNQWGNTPTREEKAARKAAEEVNKAASKK' A
#
# COMPACT_ATOMS: atom_id res chain seq x y z
N MET A 1 18.46 -5.92 20.20
CA MET A 1 17.91 -7.24 19.80
C MET A 1 19.01 -8.01 19.10
N LYS A 2 19.26 -9.28 19.45
CA LYS A 2 20.21 -10.13 18.70
C LYS A 2 19.59 -10.44 17.34
N GLN A 3 20.30 -10.13 16.27
CA GLN A 3 19.87 -10.46 14.91
C GLN A 3 20.26 -11.92 14.66
N VAL A 4 19.29 -12.82 14.82
CA VAL A 4 19.47 -14.24 14.48
C VAL A 4 19.45 -14.33 12.95
N PRO A 5 20.52 -14.82 12.30
CA PRO A 5 20.51 -15.03 10.86
C PRO A 5 19.40 -16.01 10.52
N LYS A 6 18.50 -15.61 9.62
CA LYS A 6 17.50 -16.53 9.10
C LYS A 6 18.24 -17.58 8.24
N PRO A 7 17.91 -18.87 8.38
CA PRO A 7 18.58 -19.92 7.62
C PRO A 7 18.32 -19.85 6.11
N ASN A 8 17.18 -19.26 5.72
CA ASN A 8 16.81 -19.06 4.33
C ASN A 8 16.72 -17.58 4.03
N THR A 9 17.10 -17.18 2.82
CA THR A 9 16.86 -15.83 2.33
C THR A 9 15.40 -15.69 1.88
N ASP A 10 14.88 -14.47 1.88
CA ASP A 10 13.52 -14.21 1.41
C ASP A 10 13.37 -14.60 -0.08
N GLU A 11 14.45 -14.51 -0.88
CA GLU A 11 14.48 -14.94 -2.28
C GLU A 11 14.30 -16.46 -2.44
N ASP A 12 14.95 -17.24 -1.57
CA ASP A 12 14.83 -18.71 -1.61
C ASP A 12 13.39 -19.15 -1.31
N LEU A 13 12.73 -18.47 -0.38
CA LEU A 13 11.32 -18.73 -0.05
C LEU A 13 10.38 -18.38 -1.20
N ILE A 14 10.64 -17.27 -1.91
CA ILE A 14 9.85 -16.86 -3.07
C ILE A 14 9.99 -17.88 -4.21
N LYS A 15 11.22 -18.34 -4.50
CA LYS A 15 11.46 -19.37 -5.53
C LYS A 15 10.73 -20.67 -5.21
N ALA A 16 10.85 -21.17 -3.98
CA ALA A 16 10.15 -22.39 -3.57
C ALA A 16 8.62 -22.26 -3.63
N PHE A 17 8.06 -21.06 -3.42
CA PHE A 17 6.63 -20.79 -3.58
C PHE A 17 6.20 -20.88 -5.05
N LEU A 18 6.99 -20.29 -5.97
CA LEU A 18 6.72 -20.31 -7.40
C LEU A 18 6.90 -21.72 -8.01
N ASP A 19 7.95 -22.45 -7.63
CA ASP A 19 8.24 -23.80 -8.14
C ASP A 19 7.15 -24.82 -7.73
N LYS A 20 6.50 -24.60 -6.59
CA LYS A 20 5.35 -25.40 -6.13
C LYS A 20 4.03 -25.03 -6.83
N GLY A 21 4.08 -24.13 -7.82
CA GLY A 21 2.90 -23.66 -8.55
C GLY A 21 2.16 -22.51 -7.88
N GLY A 22 2.78 -21.82 -6.92
CA GLY A 22 2.25 -20.59 -6.35
C GLY A 22 2.28 -19.44 -7.36
N GLU A 23 1.29 -18.56 -7.30
CA GLU A 23 1.17 -17.42 -8.22
C GLU A 23 1.10 -16.11 -7.43
N VAL A 24 1.93 -15.13 -7.81
CA VAL A 24 1.90 -13.79 -7.20
C VAL A 24 0.86 -12.95 -7.91
N LYS A 25 -0.35 -12.86 -7.33
CA LYS A 25 -1.42 -12.00 -7.83
C LYS A 25 -1.44 -10.67 -7.09
N LYS A 26 -1.30 -9.58 -7.84
CA LYS A 26 -1.67 -8.25 -7.32
C LYS A 26 -3.19 -8.12 -7.38
N GLY A 27 -3.87 -8.47 -6.29
CA GLY A 27 -5.30 -8.25 -6.16
C GLY A 27 -5.66 -6.77 -6.36
N LYS A 28 -6.78 -6.49 -7.03
CA LYS A 28 -7.35 -5.14 -7.08
C LYS A 28 -7.83 -4.78 -5.67
N THR A 29 -6.97 -4.14 -4.88
CA THR A 29 -7.36 -3.64 -3.57
C THR A 29 -8.24 -2.40 -3.75
N LYS A 30 -9.26 -2.27 -2.90
CA LYS A 30 -9.96 -0.99 -2.76
C LYS A 30 -8.93 0.08 -2.38
N PRO A 31 -9.03 1.32 -2.88
CA PRO A 31 -8.16 2.40 -2.43
C PRO A 31 -8.17 2.48 -0.90
N MET A 32 -7.00 2.78 -0.35
CA MET A 32 -6.81 2.95 1.09
C MET A 32 -7.89 3.90 1.63
N PRO A 33 -8.67 3.49 2.64
CA PRO A 33 -9.69 4.36 3.22
C PRO A 33 -9.02 5.55 3.90
N GLU A 34 -9.64 6.72 3.74
CA GLU A 34 -9.04 8.01 4.09
C GLU A 34 -8.81 8.19 5.61
N GLY A 35 -9.60 7.50 6.44
CA GLY A 35 -9.48 7.51 7.89
C GLY A 35 -8.47 6.51 8.46
N LEU A 36 -7.75 5.77 7.61
CA LEU A 36 -6.65 4.89 8.01
C LEU A 36 -5.28 5.61 7.97
N GLY A 37 -5.30 6.94 7.80
CA GLY A 37 -4.09 7.75 7.71
C GLY A 37 -3.13 7.46 8.85
N LEU A 38 -1.91 7.02 8.50
CA LEU A 38 -0.84 6.64 9.42
C LEU A 38 -0.16 7.85 10.11
N SER A 39 -0.77 9.05 10.06
CA SER A 39 -0.23 10.23 10.73
C SER A 39 -0.74 10.31 12.17
N ASN A 40 0.08 10.90 13.06
CA ASN A 40 -0.13 11.01 14.51
C ASN A 40 -1.61 11.15 14.91
N ASN A 41 -2.20 10.06 15.42
CA ASN A 41 -3.56 9.98 15.92
C ASN A 41 -4.70 10.29 14.93
N GLN A 42 -4.48 10.17 13.61
CA GLN A 42 -5.55 10.32 12.62
C GLN A 42 -6.35 9.03 12.39
N TRP A 43 -6.03 7.94 13.10
CA TRP A 43 -6.78 6.69 12.97
C TRP A 43 -8.22 6.88 13.43
N GLY A 44 -9.16 6.79 12.49
CA GLY A 44 -10.60 6.94 12.72
C GLY A 44 -11.14 8.34 12.41
N ASN A 45 -10.28 9.33 12.16
CA ASN A 45 -10.70 10.68 11.84
C ASN A 45 -10.93 10.81 10.33
N THR A 46 -12.19 10.81 9.90
CA THR A 46 -12.53 10.96 8.48
C THR A 46 -12.55 12.43 8.10
N PRO A 47 -11.94 12.82 6.96
CA PRO A 47 -11.95 14.21 6.54
C PRO A 47 -13.37 14.70 6.26
N THR A 48 -13.57 16.00 6.37
CA THR A 48 -14.82 16.68 6.01
C THR A 48 -15.08 16.63 4.50
N ARG A 49 -16.27 17.03 4.05
CA ARG A 49 -16.67 16.94 2.63
C ARG A 49 -15.80 17.85 1.76
N GLU A 50 -15.44 19.00 2.28
CA GLU A 50 -14.64 20.04 1.65
C GLU A 50 -13.18 19.57 1.48
N GLU A 51 -12.61 18.97 2.51
CA GLU A 51 -11.25 18.41 2.49
C GLU A 51 -11.14 17.23 1.51
N LYS A 52 -12.18 16.39 1.41
CA LYS A 52 -12.24 15.32 0.40
C LYS A 52 -12.25 15.87 -1.03
N ALA A 53 -13.00 16.95 -1.28
CA ALA A 53 -13.05 17.57 -2.59
C ALA A 53 -11.71 18.16 -3.01
N ALA A 54 -11.03 18.88 -2.10
CA ALA A 54 -9.71 19.44 -2.34
C ALA A 54 -8.67 18.35 -2.63
N ARG A 55 -8.68 17.25 -1.87
CA ARG A 55 -7.74 16.14 -2.09
C ARG A 55 -8.01 15.38 -3.38
N LYS A 56 -9.27 15.18 -3.76
CA LYS A 56 -9.62 14.55 -5.04
C LYS A 56 -9.15 15.41 -6.22
N ALA A 57 -9.29 16.73 -6.13
CA ALA A 57 -8.75 17.64 -7.15
C ALA A 57 -7.22 17.54 -7.26
N ALA A 58 -6.50 17.47 -6.13
CA ALA A 58 -5.06 17.26 -6.12
C ALA A 58 -4.64 15.89 -6.70
N GLU A 59 -5.41 14.84 -6.42
CA GLU A 59 -5.15 13.48 -6.94
C GLU A 59 -5.32 13.41 -8.47
N GLU A 60 -6.36 14.07 -9.02
CA GLU A 60 -6.55 14.16 -10.48
C GLU A 60 -5.41 14.92 -11.17
N VAL A 61 -4.91 16.00 -10.56
CA VAL A 61 -3.74 16.75 -11.07
C VAL A 61 -2.49 15.87 -11.06
N ASN A 62 -2.23 15.16 -9.97
CA ASN A 62 -1.08 14.26 -9.85
C ASN A 62 -1.15 13.09 -10.85
N LYS A 63 -2.34 12.53 -11.06
CA LYS A 63 -2.56 11.46 -12.04
C LYS A 63 -2.40 11.96 -13.48
N ALA A 64 -2.81 13.18 -13.78
CA ALA A 64 -2.56 13.80 -15.08
C ALA A 64 -1.07 14.06 -15.31
N ALA A 65 -0.34 14.47 -14.28
CA ALA A 65 1.11 14.66 -14.32
C ALA A 65 1.88 13.34 -14.48
N SER A 66 1.45 12.25 -13.83
CA SER A 66 2.11 10.94 -13.94
C SER A 66 1.84 10.21 -15.25
N LYS A 67 0.89 10.70 -16.06
CA LYS A 67 0.51 10.10 -17.34
C LYS A 67 1.19 10.77 -18.55
N LYS A 68 2.01 11.80 -18.28
CA LYS A 68 2.82 12.52 -19.26
C LYS A 68 4.25 11.99 -19.21
#